data_AF-S4NU65-F1
#
_entry.id   AF-S4NU65-F1
#
_cell.length_a   1.000
_cell.length_b   1.000
_cell.length_c   1.000
_cell.angle_alpha   90.00
_cell.angle_beta   90.00
_cell.angle_gamma   90.00
#
_symmetry.space_group_name_H-M   'P 1'
#
loop_
_entity.id
_entity.type
_entity.pdbx_description
1 polymer ?
#
loop_
_entity_poly.entity_id
_entity_poly.type
_entity_poly.pdbx_seq_one_letter_code
_entity_poly.pdbx_strand_id
1 'polypeptide(L)' 'ARRLSRGNRALCAGARVMRGPDWKWRDQDGTHPAMGTVTSDLHNGWVDVRWDHGGRNSYRMGAEGKFDLKVVSGGTGGSA' A
#
# COMPACT_ATOMS: atom_id res chain seq x y z
N ALA A 1 -12.76 -26.04 14.95
CA ALA A 1 -12.92 -24.58 14.94
C ALA A 1 -11.82 -23.93 14.09
N ARG A 2 -12.07 -23.66 12.80
CA ARG A 2 -11.11 -22.92 11.96
C ARG A 2 -11.52 -21.46 12.00
N ARG A 3 -10.91 -20.70 12.92
CA ARG A 3 -10.97 -19.25 12.88
C ARG A 3 -10.22 -18.89 11.59
N LEU A 4 -10.96 -18.52 10.54
CA LEU A 4 -10.39 -17.79 9.42
C LEU A 4 -9.83 -16.52 10.05
N SER A 5 -8.53 -16.55 10.38
CA SER A 5 -7.74 -15.37 10.65
C SER A 5 -8.01 -14.49 9.44
N ARG A 6 -8.89 -13.48 9.63
CA ARG A 6 -9.03 -12.39 8.69
C ARG A 6 -7.62 -11.86 8.55
N GLY A 7 -6.93 -12.30 7.50
CA GLY A 7 -5.52 -12.02 7.29
C GLY A 7 -5.38 -10.53 7.52
N ASN A 8 -4.63 -10.15 8.54
CA ASN A 8 -4.32 -8.75 8.73
C ASN A 8 -3.76 -8.32 7.37
N ARG A 9 -4.45 -7.42 6.67
CA ARG A 9 -3.91 -6.82 5.46
C ARG A 9 -2.90 -5.80 5.96
N ALA A 10 -1.81 -6.28 6.54
CA ALA A 10 -0.78 -5.42 7.07
C ALA A 10 -0.15 -4.67 5.91
N LEU A 11 -0.05 -3.35 6.10
CA LEU A 11 0.72 -2.49 5.23
C LEU A 11 2.19 -2.66 5.59
N CYS A 12 2.81 -3.65 4.97
CA CYS A 12 4.22 -3.98 5.10
C CYS A 12 4.85 -4.02 3.71
N ALA A 13 6.18 -4.08 3.64
CA ALA A 13 6.87 -4.35 2.39
C ALA A 13 6.29 -5.61 1.70
N GLY A 14 6.09 -5.51 0.39
CA GLY A 14 5.44 -6.55 -0.43
C GLY A 14 3.91 -6.46 -0.51
N ALA A 15 3.25 -5.60 0.27
CA ALA A 15 1.81 -5.39 0.16
C ALA A 15 1.43 -4.77 -1.19
N ARG A 16 0.35 -5.26 -1.79
CA ARG A 16 -0.21 -4.70 -3.04
C ARG A 16 -1.21 -3.61 -2.72
N VAL A 17 -1.06 -2.47 -3.37
CA VAL A 17 -1.84 -1.27 -3.12
C VAL A 17 -2.38 -0.65 -4.41
N MET A 18 -3.43 0.16 -4.26
CA MET A 18 -3.98 1.07 -5.27
C MET A 18 -4.16 2.45 -4.64
N ARG A 19 -4.43 3.48 -5.46
CA ARG A 19 -4.87 4.78 -4.94
C ARG A 19 -6.06 4.64 -3.99
N GLY A 20 -5.99 5.34 -2.86
CA GLY A 20 -6.95 5.34 -1.76
C GLY A 20 -7.88 6.56 -1.79
N PRO A 21 -8.74 6.70 -0.75
CA PRO A 21 -9.77 7.74 -0.70
C PRO A 21 -9.20 9.16 -0.54
N ASP A 22 -8.05 9.33 0.14
CA ASP A 22 -7.45 10.66 0.36
C ASP A 22 -6.43 11.06 -0.73
N TRP A 23 -6.31 10.25 -1.79
CA TRP A 23 -5.33 10.45 -2.87
C TRP A 23 -5.46 11.84 -3.51
N LYS A 24 -4.36 12.59 -3.50
CA LYS A 24 -4.25 13.93 -4.11
C LYS A 24 -3.08 14.06 -5.09
N TRP A 25 -2.46 12.95 -5.47
CA TRP A 25 -1.17 12.92 -6.18
C TRP A 25 -1.30 12.75 -7.69
N ARG A 26 -2.41 13.24 -8.27
CA ARG A 26 -2.70 13.19 -9.71
C ARG A 26 -2.61 11.76 -10.23
N ASP A 27 -1.87 11.53 -11.31
CA ASP A 27 -1.76 10.23 -12.00
C ASP A 27 -0.39 9.57 -11.81
N GLN A 28 0.27 9.82 -10.67
CA GLN A 28 1.58 9.23 -10.36
C GLN A 28 1.56 7.71 -10.28
N ASP A 29 0.42 7.12 -9.93
CA ASP A 29 0.19 5.66 -9.94
C ASP A 29 0.01 5.10 -11.36
N GLY A 30 -0.27 5.95 -12.35
CA GLY A 30 -0.33 5.61 -13.76
C GLY A 30 -1.74 5.32 -14.29
N THR A 31 -1.82 4.58 -15.39
CA THR A 31 -3.08 4.27 -16.09
C THR A 31 -3.90 3.24 -15.32
N HIS A 32 -5.21 3.47 -15.24
CA HIS A 32 -6.10 2.59 -14.48
C HIS A 32 -6.42 1.27 -15.19
N PRO A 33 -6.55 0.16 -14.44
CA PRO A 33 -6.32 0.05 -12.99
C PRO A 33 -4.82 0.07 -12.64
N ALA A 34 -4.43 1.05 -11.83
CA ALA A 34 -3.05 1.27 -11.42
C ALA A 34 -2.76 0.53 -10.11
N MET A 35 -1.77 -0.35 -10.13
CA MET A 35 -1.34 -1.11 -8.95
C MET A 35 0.12 -0.78 -8.60
N GLY A 36 0.40 -0.86 -7.29
CA GLY A 36 1.75 -0.71 -6.76
C GLY A 36 2.06 -1.75 -5.69
N THR A 37 3.35 -1.86 -5.38
CA THR A 37 3.88 -2.67 -4.29
C THR A 37 4.54 -1.75 -3.28
N VAL A 38 4.18 -1.91 -2.01
CA VAL A 38 4.87 -1.24 -0.90
C VAL A 38 6.30 -1.79 -0.80
N THR A 39 7.29 -0.92 -0.76
CA THR A 39 8.72 -1.29 -0.73
C THR A 39 9.41 -0.95 0.58
N SER A 40 8.70 -0.32 1.52
CA SER A 40 9.22 0.08 2.83
C SER A 40 8.20 -0.23 3.93
N ASP A 41 8.67 -0.36 5.17
CA ASP A 41 7.78 -0.46 6.32
C ASP A 41 7.09 0.89 6.60
N LEU A 42 5.98 0.86 7.35
CA LEU A 42 5.31 2.09 7.76
C LEU A 42 6.21 2.90 8.69
N HIS A 43 6.59 4.11 8.27
CA HIS A 43 7.42 5.02 9.06
C HIS A 43 6.80 6.41 9.12
N ASN A 44 6.60 6.95 10.33
CA ASN A 44 5.99 8.26 10.56
C ASN A 44 4.66 8.49 9.82
N GLY A 45 3.88 7.42 9.58
CA GLY A 45 2.62 7.50 8.83
C GLY A 45 2.77 7.55 7.31
N TRP A 46 3.96 7.22 6.76
CA TRP A 46 4.25 7.16 5.32
C TRP A 46 4.81 5.80 4.92
N VAL A 47 4.65 5.45 3.64
CA VAL A 47 5.27 4.27 3.02
C VAL A 47 5.75 4.58 1.61
N ASP A 48 6.83 3.92 1.20
CA ASP A 48 7.29 3.93 -0.18
C ASP A 48 6.55 2.90 -1.02
N VAL A 49 6.17 3.30 -2.22
CA VAL A 49 5.51 2.44 -3.20
C VAL A 49 6.26 2.50 -4.52
N ARG A 50 6.45 1.32 -5.10
CA ARG A 50 6.79 1.15 -6.51
C ARG A 50 5.54 0.77 -7.29
N TRP A 51 5.10 1.63 -8.20
CA TRP A 51 4.01 1.37 -9.14
C TRP A 51 4.47 0.44 -10.27
N ASP A 52 3.55 -0.34 -10.82
CA ASP A 52 3.86 -1.35 -11.85
C ASP A 52 4.38 -0.72 -13.15
N HIS A 53 3.95 0.51 -13.46
CA HIS A 53 4.48 1.30 -14.59
C HIS A 53 5.94 1.72 -14.38
N GLY A 54 6.48 1.61 -13.16
CA GLY A 54 7.87 1.90 -12.83
C GLY A 54 8.07 3.13 -11.94
N GLY A 55 7.04 3.99 -11.82
CA GLY A 55 7.05 5.15 -10.92
C GLY A 55 7.26 4.76 -9.46
N ARG A 56 7.94 5.61 -8.69
CA ARG A 56 8.20 5.40 -7.26
C ARG A 56 7.95 6.69 -6.50
N ASN A 57 7.27 6.60 -5.37
CA ASN A 57 7.11 7.72 -4.46
C ASN A 57 6.62 7.25 -3.09
N SER A 58 6.59 8.17 -2.13
CA SER A 58 6.09 7.93 -0.78
C SER A 58 4.68 8.51 -0.61
N TYR A 59 3.81 7.79 0.12
CA TYR A 59 2.40 8.16 0.29
C TYR A 59 1.92 7.99 1.73
N ARG A 60 0.89 8.74 2.12
CA ARG A 60 0.39 8.76 3.49
C ARG A 60 -0.45 7.54 3.79
N MET A 61 -0.14 6.90 4.91
CA MET A 61 -0.86 5.80 5.50
C MET A 61 -0.98 6.01 7.02
N GLY A 62 -1.63 7.11 7.39
CA GLY A 62 -1.83 7.55 8.77
C GLY A 62 -1.22 8.91 9.09
N ALA A 63 -0.29 9.42 8.27
CA ALA A 63 0.19 10.78 8.39
C ALA A 63 -0.95 11.78 8.17
N GLU A 64 -1.06 12.76 9.06
CA GLU A 64 -2.17 13.74 9.10
C GLU A 64 -3.57 13.10 9.22
N GLY A 65 -3.65 11.82 9.63
CA GLY A 65 -4.91 11.06 9.61
C GLY A 65 -5.42 10.72 8.21
N LYS A 66 -4.54 10.75 7.20
CA LYS A 66 -4.87 10.54 5.78
C LYS A 66 -4.34 9.22 5.25
N PHE A 67 -5.11 8.62 4.35
CA PHE A 67 -4.83 7.34 3.72
C PHE A 67 -4.90 7.48 2.20
N ASP A 68 -3.75 7.80 1.61
CA ASP A 68 -3.60 7.97 0.17
C ASP A 68 -3.61 6.62 -0.56
N LEU A 69 -3.41 5.49 0.13
CA LEU A 69 -3.37 4.16 -0.46
C LEU A 69 -4.43 3.22 0.14
N LYS A 70 -4.81 2.21 -0.63
CA LYS A 70 -5.68 1.12 -0.20
C LYS A 70 -4.98 -0.23 -0.41
N VAL A 71 -4.88 -1.05 0.65
CA VAL A 71 -4.29 -2.40 0.56
C VAL A 71 -5.24 -3.36 -0.14
N VAL A 72 -4.79 -3.88 -1.28
CA VAL A 72 -5.49 -4.86 -2.13
C VAL A 72 -5.14 -6.28 -1.71
N SER A 73 -3.86 -6.54 -1.45
CA SER A 73 -3.35 -7.79 -0.88
C SER A 73 -2.33 -7.45 0.18
N GLY A 74 -2.47 -8.03 1.38
CA GLY A 74 -1.50 -7.85 2.45
C GLY A 74 -0.11 -8.32 2.03
N GLY A 75 0.93 -7.69 2.57
CA GLY A 75 2.29 -8.17 2.39
C GLY A 75 2.43 -9.52 3.08
N THR A 76 2.82 -10.55 2.34
CA THR A 76 3.28 -11.79 2.96
C THR A 76 4.65 -11.50 3.59
N GLY A 77 4.64 -11.04 4.85
CA GLY A 77 5.81 -11.22 5.71
C GLY A 77 6.14 -12.70 5.69
N GLY A 78 7.34 -13.05 5.20
CA GLY A 78 7.73 -14.42 4.90
C GLY A 78 7.36 -15.37 6.04
N SER A 79 6.44 -16.29 5.75
CA SER A 79 6.35 -17.54 6.49
C SER A 79 7.20 -18.54 5.73
N ALA A 80 8.47 -18.63 6.11
CA ALA A 80 9.34 -19.78 5.88
C ALA A 80 10.06 -20.06 7.20
#